data_AF-B3QWS6-F1
#
_entry.id   AF-B3QWS6-F1
#
_cell.length_a   1.000
_cell.length_b   1.000
_cell.length_c   1.000
_cell.angle_alpha   90.00
_cell.angle_beta   90.00
_cell.angle_gamma   90.00
#
_symmetry.space_group_name_H-M   'P 1'
#
loop_
_entity.id
_entity.type
_entity.pdbx_description
1 polymer ?
#
loop_
_entity_poly.entity_id
_entity_poly.type
_entity_poly.pdbx_seq_one_letter_code
_entity_poly.pdbx_strand_id
1 'polypeptide(L)'
;MIEQPDKSFTLEETLEWWRRKVDLLDAEMTDLLAKRASYALEINKLKQKAGLDIIQPDREKEVLAHVSKVKHAPLPTESLEKIYKAIIEEIRALQEKWIKQEQEKQAQQEQEEASSN
;
A
#
# COMPACT_ATOMS: atom_id res chain seq x y z
N MET A 1 -20.34 15.58 -4.09
CA MET A 1 -20.18 16.99 -4.54
C MET A 1 -18.92 17.50 -3.88
N ILE A 2 -17.93 17.98 -4.64
CA ILE A 2 -16.67 18.47 -4.05
C ILE A 2 -16.96 19.83 -3.41
N GLU A 3 -16.53 20.00 -2.16
CA GLU A 3 -16.59 21.29 -1.45
C GLU A 3 -15.91 22.38 -2.29
N GLN A 4 -16.45 23.60 -2.29
CA GLN A 4 -15.91 24.71 -3.06
C GLN A 4 -15.34 25.77 -2.11
N PRO A 5 -14.26 26.47 -2.50
CA PRO A 5 -13.72 27.59 -1.74
C PRO A 5 -14.73 28.74 -1.69
N ASP A 6 -14.55 29.64 -0.71
CA ASP A 6 -15.37 30.85 -0.62
C ASP A 6 -15.20 31.70 -1.89
N LYS A 7 -16.31 32.26 -2.38
CA LYS A 7 -16.32 33.14 -3.55
C LYS A 7 -15.60 34.46 -3.31
N SER A 8 -15.35 34.84 -2.05
CA SER A 8 -14.61 36.04 -1.71
C SER A 8 -13.08 35.88 -1.79
N PHE A 9 -12.57 34.65 -1.94
CA PHE A 9 -11.14 34.39 -1.96
C PHE A 9 -10.48 34.99 -3.21
N THR A 10 -9.24 35.48 -3.06
CA THR A 10 -8.38 35.77 -4.21
C THR A 10 -8.00 34.49 -4.95
N LEU A 11 -7.34 34.63 -6.11
CA LEU A 11 -6.84 33.49 -6.86
C LEU A 11 -5.78 32.71 -6.06
N GLU A 12 -4.90 33.42 -5.37
CA GLU A 12 -3.85 32.84 -4.53
C GLU A 12 -4.44 32.09 -3.34
N GLU A 13 -5.43 32.67 -2.66
CA GLU A 13 -6.15 32.03 -1.55
C GLU A 13 -6.91 30.79 -2.01
N THR A 14 -7.54 30.86 -3.19
CA THR A 14 -8.24 29.73 -3.81
C THR A 14 -7.29 28.59 -4.13
N LEU A 15 -6.12 28.89 -4.71
CA LEU A 15 -5.09 27.90 -5.01
C LEU A 15 -4.58 27.20 -3.74
N GLU A 16 -4.28 27.98 -2.71
CA GLU A 16 -3.81 27.46 -1.42
C GLU A 16 -4.88 26.60 -0.74
N TRP A 17 -6.15 26.99 -0.84
CA TRP A 17 -7.25 26.20 -0.32
C TRP A 17 -7.32 24.82 -0.99
N TRP A 18 -7.19 24.75 -2.32
CA TRP A 18 -7.17 23.47 -3.04
C TRP A 18 -5.96 22.61 -2.68
N ARG A 19 -4.78 23.21 -2.52
CA ARG A 19 -3.57 22.49 -2.09
C ARG A 19 -3.77 21.83 -0.73
N ARG A 20 -4.34 22.56 0.24
CA ARG A 20 -4.65 22.00 1.56
C ARG A 20 -5.64 20.83 1.48
N LYS A 21 -6.62 20.88 0.58
CA LYS A 21 -7.52 19.74 0.35
C LYS A 21 -6.79 18.53 -0.22
N VAL A 22 -5.81 18.74 -1.11
CA VAL A 22 -4.94 17.67 -1.60
C VAL A 22 -4.09 17.09 -0.47
N ASP A 23 -3.43 17.93 0.33
CA ASP A 23 -2.57 17.47 1.43
C ASP A 23 -3.34 16.61 2.46
N LEU A 24 -4.57 17.02 2.79
CA LEU A 24 -5.44 16.25 3.69
C LEU A 24 -5.82 14.91 3.08
N LEU A 25 -6.17 14.88 1.79
CA LEU A 25 -6.51 13.64 1.09
C LEU A 25 -5.28 12.72 0.98
N ASP A 26 -4.10 13.27 0.74
CA ASP A 26 -2.85 12.53 0.67
C ASP A 26 -2.52 11.85 2.01
N ALA A 27 -2.79 12.51 3.13
CA ALA A 27 -2.67 11.91 4.46
C ALA A 27 -3.64 10.71 4.62
N GLU A 28 -4.90 10.88 4.23
CA GLU A 28 -5.88 9.78 4.27
C GLU A 28 -5.49 8.61 3.37
N MET A 29 -5.01 8.89 2.15
CA MET A 29 -4.52 7.85 1.23
C MET A 29 -3.32 7.12 1.81
N THR A 30 -2.39 7.84 2.45
CA THR A 30 -1.23 7.25 3.12
C THR A 30 -1.65 6.28 4.23
N ASP A 31 -2.62 6.67 5.07
CA ASP A 31 -3.16 5.80 6.11
C ASP A 31 -3.83 4.54 5.55
N LEU A 32 -4.56 4.67 4.43
CA LEU A 32 -5.19 3.54 3.75
C LEU A 32 -4.15 2.59 3.14
N LEU A 33 -3.08 3.13 2.54
CA LEU A 33 -1.98 2.33 2.01
C LEU A 33 -1.23 1.60 3.12
N ALA A 34 -0.98 2.26 4.25
CA ALA A 34 -0.36 1.64 5.42
C ALA A 34 -1.21 0.47 5.94
N LYS A 35 -2.52 0.67 6.10
CA LYS A 35 -3.46 -0.40 6.49
C LYS A 35 -3.45 -1.57 5.49
N ARG A 36 -3.46 -1.27 4.18
CA ARG A 36 -3.36 -2.29 3.12
C ARG A 36 -2.07 -3.10 3.23
N ALA A 37 -0.94 -2.43 3.51
CA ALA A 37 0.35 -3.08 3.71
C ALA A 37 0.35 -3.99 4.94
N SER A 38 -0.25 -3.55 6.06
CA SER A 38 -0.41 -4.39 7.25
C SER A 38 -1.17 -5.68 6.96
N TYR A 39 -2.28 -5.61 6.22
CA TYR A 39 -3.01 -6.82 5.80
C TYR A 39 -2.17 -7.74 4.93
N ALA A 40 -1.38 -7.18 4.01
CA ALA A 40 -0.49 -7.97 3.18
C ALA A 40 0.60 -8.67 4.00
N LEU A 41 1.13 -8.05 5.07
CA LEU A 41 2.08 -8.71 5.98
C LEU A 41 1.44 -9.85 6.77
N GLU A 42 0.22 -9.70 7.26
CA GLU A 42 -0.50 -10.80 7.92
C GLU A 42 -0.76 -11.96 6.96
N ILE A 43 -1.14 -11.66 5.72
CA ILE A 43 -1.26 -12.67 4.65
C ILE A 43 0.09 -13.35 4.40
N ASN A 44 1.19 -12.58 4.38
CA ASN A 44 2.53 -13.14 4.17
C ASN A 44 2.92 -14.13 5.27
N LYS A 45 2.63 -13.83 6.54
CA LYS A 45 2.86 -14.75 7.66
C LYS A 45 2.13 -16.08 7.47
N LEU A 46 0.89 -16.04 6.98
CA LEU A 46 0.12 -17.25 6.66
C LEU A 46 0.73 -18.02 5.48
N LYS A 47 1.15 -17.30 4.43
CA LYS A 47 1.83 -17.90 3.27
C LYS A 47 3.13 -18.59 3.64
N GLN A 48 3.96 -17.97 4.49
CA GLN A 48 5.21 -18.57 4.98
C GLN A 48 4.94 -19.87 5.72
N LYS A 49 3.94 -19.89 6.61
CA LYS A 49 3.53 -21.11 7.32
C LYS A 49 3.01 -22.20 6.39
N ALA A 50 2.39 -21.82 5.28
CA ALA A 50 1.84 -22.73 4.28
C ALA A 50 2.81 -23.09 3.14
N GLY A 51 4.05 -22.55 3.15
CA GLY A 51 5.01 -22.73 2.07
C GLY A 51 4.56 -22.15 0.72
N LEU A 52 3.76 -21.08 0.74
CA LEU A 52 3.22 -20.43 -0.46
C LEU A 52 4.06 -19.24 -0.91
N ASP A 53 4.12 -19.04 -2.22
CA ASP A 53 4.83 -17.91 -2.83
C ASP A 53 4.18 -16.55 -2.51
N ILE A 54 5.04 -15.53 -2.40
CA ILE A 54 4.61 -14.13 -2.25
C ILE A 54 3.85 -13.71 -3.51
N ILE A 55 4.43 -13.99 -4.67
CA ILE A 55 3.88 -13.62 -5.99
C ILE A 55 2.78 -14.61 -6.35
N GLN A 56 1.57 -14.09 -6.52
CA GLN A 56 0.41 -14.87 -6.95
C GLN A 56 -0.28 -14.13 -8.10
N PRO A 57 0.12 -14.39 -9.37
CA PRO A 57 -0.33 -13.60 -10.53
C PRO A 57 -1.84 -13.55 -10.68
N ASP A 58 -2.54 -14.64 -10.39
CA ASP A 58 -4.01 -14.67 -10.49
C ASP A 58 -4.66 -13.79 -9.43
N ARG A 59 -4.09 -13.74 -8.21
CA ARG A 59 -4.57 -12.82 -7.18
C ARG A 59 -4.33 -11.35 -7.56
N GLU A 60 -3.23 -11.04 -8.22
CA GLU A 60 -2.95 -9.67 -8.69
C GLU A 60 -3.95 -9.24 -9.78
N LYS A 61 -4.28 -10.13 -10.71
CA LYS A 61 -5.35 -9.90 -11.71
C LYS A 61 -6.69 -9.63 -11.04
N GLU A 62 -7.04 -10.37 -10.00
CA GLU A 62 -8.28 -10.14 -9.24
C GLU A 62 -8.31 -8.77 -8.57
N VAL A 63 -7.19 -8.33 -8.00
CA VAL A 63 -7.08 -6.99 -7.41
C VAL A 63 -7.27 -5.92 -8.47
N LEU A 64 -6.61 -6.04 -9.63
CA LEU A 64 -6.76 -5.09 -10.74
C LEU A 64 -8.19 -5.07 -11.28
N ALA A 65 -8.80 -6.24 -11.48
CA ALA A 65 -10.18 -6.35 -11.94
C ALA A 65 -11.19 -5.77 -10.93
N HIS A 66 -10.90 -5.84 -9.63
CA HIS A 66 -11.73 -5.24 -8.60
C HIS A 66 -11.68 -3.71 -8.67
N VAL A 67 -10.48 -3.12 -8.75
CA VAL A 67 -10.32 -1.66 -8.72
C VAL A 67 -10.87 -0.99 -9.98
N SER A 68 -10.76 -1.65 -11.13
CA SER A 68 -11.33 -1.15 -12.40
C SER A 68 -12.86 -1.13 -12.41
N LYS A 69 -13.53 -1.79 -11.44
CA LYS A 69 -15.00 -1.76 -11.28
C LYS A 69 -15.48 -0.68 -10.30
N VAL A 70 -14.58 -0.08 -9.53
CA VAL A 70 -14.92 0.97 -8.56
C VAL A 70 -15.16 2.29 -9.31
N LYS A 71 -16.13 3.10 -8.87
CA LYS A 71 -16.35 4.43 -9.46
C LYS A 71 -15.14 5.32 -9.18
N HIS A 72 -14.37 5.63 -10.22
CA HIS A 72 -13.09 6.34 -10.09
C HIS A 72 -12.99 7.60 -10.98
N ALA A 73 -14.05 8.01 -11.70
CA ALA A 73 -14.04 9.28 -12.42
C ALA A 73 -13.76 10.46 -11.46
N PRO A 74 -12.89 11.42 -11.82
CA PRO A 74 -12.36 11.71 -13.16
C PRO A 74 -11.10 10.92 -13.57
N LEU A 75 -10.61 9.98 -12.75
CA LEU A 75 -9.45 9.17 -13.08
C LEU A 75 -9.80 8.11 -14.15
N PRO A 76 -9.06 8.03 -15.27
CA PRO A 76 -9.20 6.95 -16.24
C PRO A 76 -8.80 5.60 -15.64
N THR A 77 -9.46 4.52 -16.08
CA THR A 77 -9.18 3.15 -15.62
C THR A 77 -7.71 2.77 -15.81
N GLU A 78 -7.09 3.13 -16.93
CA GLU A 78 -5.67 2.82 -17.19
C GLU A 78 -4.73 3.46 -16.14
N SER A 79 -5.01 4.71 -15.74
CA SER A 79 -4.23 5.39 -14.71
C SER A 79 -4.39 4.70 -13.35
N LEU A 80 -5.61 4.28 -13.01
CA LEU A 80 -5.86 3.53 -11.78
C LEU A 80 -5.14 2.18 -11.77
N GLU A 81 -5.13 1.46 -12.89
CA GLU A 81 -4.41 0.20 -13.02
C GLU A 81 -2.89 0.39 -12.84
N LYS A 82 -2.31 1.46 -13.40
CA LYS A 82 -0.89 1.78 -13.21
C LYS A 82 -0.56 2.04 -11.74
N ILE A 83 -1.38 2.84 -11.05
CA ILE A 83 -1.22 3.12 -9.62
C ILE A 83 -1.30 1.81 -8.82
N TYR A 84 -2.28 0.95 -9.07
CA TYR A 84 -2.43 -0.29 -8.33
C TYR A 84 -1.33 -1.31 -8.60
N LYS A 85 -0.77 -1.35 -9.82
CA LYS A 85 0.41 -2.16 -10.11
C LYS A 85 1.60 -1.70 -9.25
N ALA A 86 1.86 -0.40 -9.17
CA ALA A 86 2.92 0.14 -8.31
C ALA A 86 2.68 -0.18 -6.83
N ILE A 87 1.43 -0.04 -6.34
CA ILE A 87 1.08 -0.41 -4.96
C ILE A 87 1.34 -1.91 -4.69
N ILE A 88 1.02 -2.79 -5.64
CA ILE A 88 1.28 -4.23 -5.51
C ILE A 88 2.78 -4.51 -5.45
N GLU A 89 3.55 -3.87 -6.33
CA GLU A 89 5.01 -4.01 -6.40
C GLU A 89 5.70 -3.58 -5.11
N GLU A 90 5.36 -2.40 -4.58
CA GLU A 90 5.95 -1.89 -3.32
C GLU A 90 5.58 -2.77 -2.11
N ILE A 91 4.35 -3.28 -2.07
CA ILE A 91 3.92 -4.17 -0.98
C ILE A 91 4.61 -5.54 -1.08
N ARG A 92 4.88 -6.04 -2.28
CA ARG A 92 5.70 -7.24 -2.48
C ARG A 92 7.12 -7.02 -1.96
N ALA A 93 7.75 -5.90 -2.33
CA ALA A 93 9.09 -5.56 -1.85
C ALA A 93 9.14 -5.44 -0.31
N LEU A 94 8.08 -4.91 0.30
CA LEU A 94 7.94 -4.89 1.76
C LEU A 94 7.87 -6.31 2.36
N GLN A 95 7.08 -7.21 1.76
CA GLN A 95 6.96 -8.60 2.22
C GLN A 95 8.30 -9.35 2.12
N GLU A 96 9.04 -9.17 1.04
CA GLU A 96 10.37 -9.75 0.83
C GLU A 96 11.37 -9.27 1.89
N LYS A 97 11.41 -7.95 2.15
CA LYS A 97 12.23 -7.37 3.22
C LYS A 97 11.89 -7.97 4.59
N TRP A 98 10.60 -8.12 4.89
CA TRP A 98 10.15 -8.70 6.14
C TRP A 98 10.62 -10.16 6.31
N ILE A 99 10.54 -10.99 5.26
CA ILE A 99 11.00 -12.38 5.32
C ILE A 99 12.50 -12.44 5.61
N LYS A 100 13.30 -11.62 4.92
CA LYS A 100 14.74 -11.55 5.14
C LYS A 100 15.08 -11.18 6.58
N GLN A 101 14.40 -10.16 7.13
CA GLN A 101 14.59 -9.75 8.51
C GLN A 101 14.22 -10.84 9.51
N GLU A 102 13.16 -11.61 9.23
CA GLU A 102 12.72 -12.68 10.13
C GLU A 102 13.68 -13.87 10.12
N GLN A 103 14.24 -14.21 8.95
CA GLN A 103 15.29 -15.23 8.82
C GLN A 103 16.58 -14.83 9.54
N GLU A 104 16.99 -13.56 9.42
CA GLU A 104 18.16 -13.03 10.14
C GLU A 104 18.00 -13.11 11.65
N LYS A 105 16.80 -12.79 12.18
CA LYS A 105 16.50 -12.92 13.60
C LYS A 105 16.55 -14.36 14.09
N GLN A 106 15.98 -15.30 13.31
CA GLN A 106 16.01 -16.72 13.65
C GLN A 106 17.45 -17.25 13.70
N ALA A 107 18.27 -16.91 12.71
CA ALA A 107 19.67 -17.30 12.66
C ALA A 107 20.49 -16.74 13.84
N GLN A 108 20.21 -15.51 14.29
CA GLN A 108 20.87 -14.91 15.46
C GLN A 108 20.48 -15.63 16.75
N GLN A 109 19.20 -15.94 16.93
CA GLN A 109 18.71 -16.68 18.09
C GLN A 109 19.34 -18.07 18.21
N GLU A 110 19.43 -18.81 17.09
CA GLU A 110 20.08 -20.13 17.06
C GLU A 110 21.58 -20.07 17.42
N GLN A 111 22.29 -19.01 16.99
CA GLN A 111 23.71 -18.81 17.31
C GLN A 111 23.94 -18.47 18.80
N GLU A 112 23.05 -17.68 19.39
CA GLU A 112 23.09 -17.33 20.82
C GLU A 112 22.80 -18.57 21.69
N GLU A 113 21.80 -19.36 21.34
CA GLU A 113 21.46 -20.62 22.05
C GLU A 113 22.58 -21.66 21.94
N ALA A 114 23.23 -21.77 20.77
CA ALA A 114 24.35 -22.69 20.55
C ALA A 114 25.65 -22.27 21.26
N SER A 115 25.83 -20.98 21.56
CA SER A 115 27.02 -20.47 22.28
C SER A 115 26.86 -20.52 23.80
N SER A 116 25.65 -20.75 24.29
CA SER A 116 25.32 -20.78 25.72
C SER A 116 25.16 -22.21 26.29
N ASN A 117 25.33 -23.24 25.46
CA ASN A 117 25.40 -24.67 25.82
C ASN A 117 26.83 -25.20 25.65
#